data_AF-A0A1L1SUJ3-F1
#
_entry.id   AF-A0A1L1SUJ3-F1
#
_cell.length_a   1.000
_cell.length_b   1.000
_cell.length_c   1.000
_cell.angle_alpha   90.00
_cell.angle_beta   90.00
_cell.angle_gamma   90.00
#
_symmetry.space_group_name_H-M   'P 1'
#
loop_
_entity.id
_entity.type
_entity.pdbx_description
1 polymer ?
#
loop_
_entity_poly.entity_id
_entity_poly.type
_entity_poly.pdbx_seq_one_letter_code
_entity_poly.pdbx_strand_id
1 'polypeptide(L)' 'MGAAAAEADRTLFVGNLETKVTEELLFELFHQYLRQRAI' A
#
# COMPACT_ATOMS: atom_id res chain seq x y z
N MET A 1 -18.63 -6.19 21.74
CA MET A 1 -17.35 -6.47 21.07
C MET A 1 -17.45 -5.90 19.67
N GLY A 2 -17.04 -4.64 19.51
CA GLY A 2 -17.14 -3.91 18.25
C GLY A 2 -16.17 -4.48 17.24
N ALA A 3 -16.59 -4.49 15.97
CA ALA A 3 -15.88 -5.06 14.84
C ALA A 3 -14.40 -4.64 14.78
N ALA A 4 -13.51 -5.48 15.30
CA ALA A 4 -12.21 -5.69 14.69
C ALA A 4 -12.49 -6.47 13.39
N ALA A 5 -13.14 -5.79 12.43
CA ALA A 5 -13.14 -6.26 11.06
C ALA A 5 -11.66 -6.38 10.74
N ALA A 6 -11.21 -7.62 10.54
CA ALA A 6 -9.83 -7.96 10.24
C ALA A 6 -9.25 -6.83 9.40
N GLU A 7 -8.25 -6.15 9.94
CA GLU A 7 -7.39 -5.27 9.16
C GLU A 7 -6.70 -6.23 8.19
N ALA A 8 -7.45 -6.63 7.16
CA ALA A 8 -7.04 -7.62 6.21
C ALA A 8 -5.75 -7.05 5.65
N ASP A 9 -4.66 -7.79 5.74
CA ASP A 9 -3.43 -7.41 5.06
C ASP A 9 -3.81 -7.12 3.61
N ARG A 10 -3.91 -5.82 3.27
CA ARG A 10 -4.32 -5.38 1.94
C ARG A 10 -3.10 -5.48 1.06
N THR A 11 -2.75 -6.70 0.70
CA THR A 11 -1.66 -6.96 -0.23
C THR A 11 -2.11 -6.53 -1.63
N LEU A 12 -1.37 -5.60 -2.23
CA LEU A 12 -1.59 -5.12 -3.59
C LEU A 12 -0.55 -5.73 -4.51
N PHE A 13 -1.00 -6.32 -5.61
CA PHE A 13 -0.11 -6.77 -6.69
C PHE A 13 0.04 -5.64 -7.71
N VAL A 14 1.26 -5.15 -7.88
CA VAL A 14 1.57 -4.06 -8.82
C VAL A 14 2.43 -4.63 -9.95
N GLY A 15 1.88 -4.64 -11.16
CA GLY A 15 2.59 -5.07 -12.38
C GLY A 15 3.11 -3.89 -13.21
N ASN A 16 3.74 -4.18 -14.34
CA ASN A 16 4.27 -3.18 -15.28
C ASN A 16 5.26 -2.18 -14.64
N LEU A 17 6.01 -2.66 -13.65
CA LEU A 17 7.07 -1.89 -13.02
C LEU A 17 8.34 -1.98 -13.88
N GLU A 18 9.06 -0.86 -14.01
CA GLU A 18 10.40 -0.89 -14.56
C GLU A 18 11.34 -1.69 -13.63
N THR A 19 12.36 -2.32 -14.20
CA THR A 19 13.36 -3.12 -13.46
C THR A 19 14.16 -2.33 -12.43
N LYS A 20 14.13 -0.99 -12.49
CA LYS A 20 14.76 -0.10 -11.52
C LYS A 20 13.89 0.22 -10.30
N VAL A 21 12.61 -0.13 -10.33
CA VAL A 21 11.67 0.11 -9.22
C VAL A 21 11.90 -0.97 -8.16
N THR A 22 12.17 -0.54 -6.93
CA THR A 22 12.37 -1.45 -5.79
C THR A 22 11.17 -1.46 -4.86
N GLU A 23 11.11 -2.46 -3.98
CA GLU A 23 10.04 -2.58 -2.99
C GLU A 23 10.01 -1.39 -2.04
N GLU A 24 11.17 -0.88 -1.62
CA GLU A 24 11.28 0.26 -0.70
C GLU A 24 10.66 1.52 -1.31
N LEU A 25 10.91 1.79 -2.59
CA LEU A 25 10.33 2.91 -3.30
C LEU A 25 8.80 2.79 -3.38
N LEU A 26 8.28 1.60 -3.67
CA LEU A 26 6.83 1.35 -3.67
C LEU A 26 6.25 1.57 -2.28
N PHE A 27 6.88 1.02 -1.24
CA PHE A 27 6.44 1.17 0.14
C PHE A 27 6.38 2.64 0.53
N GLU A 28 7.44 3.41 0.29
CA GLU A 28 7.47 4.85 0.60
C GLU A 28 6.39 5.62 -0.16
N LEU A 29 6.21 5.36 -1.45
CA LEU A 29 5.16 6.00 -2.26
C LEU A 29 3.77 5.64 -1.76
N PHE A 30 3.44 4.37 -1.56
CA PHE A 30 2.13 3.97 -1.07
C PHE A 30 1.85 4.53 0.32
N HIS A 31 2.82 4.54 1.23
CA HIS A 31 2.65 5.17 2.55
C HIS A 31 2.45 6.68 2.45
N GLN A 32 3.21 7.37 1.60
CA GLN A 32 3.12 8.83 1.45
C GLN A 32 1.81 9.26 0.79
N TYR A 33 1.40 8.59 -0.28
CA TYR A 33 0.21 8.94 -1.06
C TYR A 33 -1.10 8.43 -0.43
N LEU A 34 -1.12 7.25 0.20
CA LEU A 34 -2.32 6.74 0.88
C LEU A 34 -2.60 7.47 2.20
N ARG A 35 -1.59 8.08 2.86
CA ARG A 35 -1.79 8.88 4.07
C ARG A 35 -2.41 10.25 3.81
N GLN A 36 -2.28 10.80 2.60
CA GLN A 36 -2.83 12.12 2.26
C GLN A 36 -4.21 12.09 1.58
N ARG A 37 -4.66 10.92 1.14
CA ARG A 37 -6.01 10.73 0.55
C ARG A 37 -6.81 9.69 1.32
N ALA A 38 -7.05 9.98 2.60
CA ALA A 38 -8.27 9.50 3.24
C ALA A 38 -9.40 10.46 2.82
N ILE A 39 -10.14 10.08 1.77
CA ILE A 39 -11.43 10.70 1.39
C ILE A 39 -12.49 9.63 1.54
#